data_AF-A0AAV4TUK1-F1
#
_entry.id   AF-A0AAV4TUK1-F1
#
_cell.length_a   1.000
_cell.length_b   1.000
_cell.length_c   1.000
_cell.angle_alpha   90.00
_cell.angle_beta   90.00
_cell.angle_gamma   90.00
#
_symmetry.space_group_name_H-M   'P 1'
#
loop_
_entity.id
_entity.type
_entity.pdbx_description
1 polymer ?
#
loop_
_entity_poly.entity_id
_entity_poly.type
_entity_poly.pdbx_seq_one_letter_code
_entity_poly.pdbx_strand_id
1 'polypeptide(L)'
;MADPLSGIAIIICIAFGILTFVLLFIFANRQIKRFSLKSKSGPHIPIAQDAPKSVQNEINRRLDVIKTIAYQPILLKKSDEIYFTEESDNIQKPSHIYRMKALDSISKIR
;
A
#
# COMPACT_ATOMS: atom_id res chain seq x y z
N MET A 1 -25.33 -62.79 5.41
CA MET A 1 -25.54 -62.18 6.74
C MET A 1 -24.65 -60.95 6.77
N ALA A 2 -25.22 -59.75 6.88
CA ALA A 2 -24.43 -58.52 6.91
C ALA A 2 -23.98 -58.29 8.36
N ASP A 3 -22.67 -58.35 8.61
CA ASP A 3 -22.12 -58.18 9.94
C ASP A 3 -22.37 -56.74 10.43
N PRO A 4 -23.00 -56.53 11.60
CA PRO A 4 -23.32 -55.19 12.11
C PRO A 4 -22.07 -54.31 12.31
N LEU A 5 -20.90 -54.93 12.49
CA LEU A 5 -19.60 -54.26 12.55
C LEU A 5 -19.19 -53.60 11.22
N SER A 6 -19.62 -54.17 10.08
CA SER A 6 -19.37 -53.61 8.75
C SER A 6 -20.14 -52.31 8.54
N GLY A 7 -21.39 -52.24 9.02
CA GLY A 7 -22.20 -51.02 8.96
C GLY A 7 -21.60 -49.87 9.77
N ILE A 8 -21.10 -50.16 10.98
CA ILE A 8 -20.44 -49.17 11.84
C ILE A 8 -19.16 -48.64 11.17
N ALA A 9 -18.34 -49.51 10.59
CA ALA A 9 -17.13 -49.10 9.88
C ALA A 9 -17.44 -48.16 8.70
N ILE A 10 -18.51 -48.44 7.95
CA ILE A 10 -18.96 -47.57 6.84
C ILE A 10 -19.37 -46.19 7.35
N ILE A 11 -20.14 -46.13 8.43
CA ILE A 11 -20.58 -44.85 9.02
C ILE A 11 -19.38 -44.03 9.50
N ILE A 12 -18.40 -44.68 10.14
CA ILE A 12 -17.16 -44.03 10.59
C ILE A 12 -16.37 -43.48 9.38
N CYS A 13 -16.22 -44.25 8.31
CA CYS A 13 -15.55 -43.80 7.10
C CYS A 13 -16.22 -42.57 6.47
N ILE A 14 -17.56 -42.54 6.41
CA ILE A 14 -18.32 -41.40 5.88
C ILE A 14 -18.15 -40.18 6.80
N ALA A 15 -18.22 -40.36 8.12
CA ALA A 15 -18.04 -39.27 9.08
C ALA A 15 -16.64 -38.64 8.98
N PHE A 16 -15.59 -39.45 8.91
CA PHE A 16 -14.22 -38.95 8.69
C PHE A 16 -14.03 -38.33 7.31
N GLY A 17 -14.67 -38.87 6.27
CA GLY A 17 -14.65 -38.28 4.93
C GLY A 17 -15.26 -36.87 4.91
N ILE A 18 -16.42 -36.69 5.54
CA ILE A 18 -17.06 -35.37 5.63
C ILE A 18 -16.24 -34.42 6.50
N LEU A 19 -15.72 -34.89 7.63
CA LEU A 19 -14.89 -34.08 8.53
C LEU A 19 -13.63 -33.56 7.83
N THR A 20 -12.91 -34.45 7.13
CA THR A 20 -11.70 -34.07 6.39
C THR A 20 -12.01 -33.11 5.25
N PHE A 21 -13.12 -33.32 4.52
CA PHE A 21 -13.58 -32.40 3.47
C PHE A 21 -13.89 -31.00 4.01
N VAL A 22 -14.62 -30.91 5.13
CA VAL A 22 -14.94 -29.63 5.79
C VAL A 22 -13.67 -28.93 6.26
N LEU A 23 -12.74 -29.66 6.87
CA LEU A 23 -11.46 -29.09 7.29
C LEU A 23 -10.66 -28.54 6.11
N LEU A 24 -10.54 -29.30 5.01
CA LEU A 24 -9.87 -28.85 3.79
C LEU A 24 -10.52 -27.58 3.22
N PHE A 25 -11.85 -27.52 3.21
CA PHE A 25 -12.58 -26.33 2.74
C PHE A 25 -12.31 -25.09 3.60
N ILE A 26 -12.28 -25.25 4.93
CA ILE A 26 -11.94 -24.16 5.86
C ILE A 26 -10.49 -23.71 5.65
N PHE A 27 -9.56 -24.65 5.51
CA PHE A 27 -8.16 -24.32 5.24
C PHE A 27 -8.00 -23.59 3.91
N ALA A 28 -8.63 -24.07 2.84
CA ALA A 28 -8.61 -23.40 1.53
C ALA A 28 -9.15 -21.96 1.62
N ASN A 29 -10.31 -21.77 2.25
CA ASN A 29 -10.89 -20.44 2.45
C ASN A 29 -9.98 -19.52 3.29
N ARG A 30 -9.32 -20.07 4.31
CA ARG A 30 -8.37 -19.32 5.14
C ARG A 30 -7.13 -18.93 4.34
N GLN A 31 -6.61 -19.81 3.48
CA GLN A 31 -5.47 -19.50 2.63
C GLN A 31 -5.83 -18.46 1.57
N ILE A 32 -6.96 -18.60 0.87
CA ILE A 32 -7.41 -17.63 -0.15
C ILE A 32 -7.54 -16.23 0.46
N LYS A 33 -8.18 -16.11 1.63
CA LYS A 33 -8.31 -14.82 2.33
C LYS A 33 -6.95 -14.24 2.72
N ARG A 34 -6.03 -15.06 3.22
CA ARG A 34 -4.68 -14.64 3.60
C ARG A 34 -3.87 -14.15 2.39
N PHE A 35 -3.94 -14.86 1.27
CA PHE A 35 -3.25 -14.47 0.04
C PHE A 35 -3.87 -13.21 -0.59
N SER A 36 -5.20 -13.07 -0.58
CA SER A 36 -5.88 -11.86 -1.05
C SER A 36 -5.58 -10.62 -0.20
N LEU A 37 -5.41 -10.77 1.12
CA LEU A 37 -5.02 -9.66 2.00
C LEU A 37 -3.56 -9.24 1.78
N LYS A 38 -2.63 -10.19 1.62
CA LYS A 38 -1.22 -9.88 1.34
C LYS A 38 -0.97 -9.37 -0.08
N SER A 39 -1.78 -9.76 -1.06
CA SER A 39 -1.61 -9.32 -2.46
C SER A 39 -2.05 -7.88 -2.70
N LYS A 40 -2.82 -7.27 -1.79
CA LYS A 40 -3.28 -5.88 -1.93
C LYS A 40 -2.21 -4.85 -1.61
N SER A 41 -1.14 -5.24 -0.91
CA SER A 41 -0.05 -4.32 -0.53
C SER A 41 0.98 -4.14 -1.66
N GLY A 42 0.54 -3.60 -2.79
CA GLY A 42 1.43 -3.18 -3.88
C GLY A 42 1.80 -1.68 -3.81
N PRO A 43 2.86 -1.22 -4.49
CA PRO A 43 3.22 0.21 -4.54
C PRO A 43 2.13 1.11 -5.16
N HIS A 44 1.12 0.53 -5.82
CA HIS A 44 -0.06 1.21 -6.34
C HIS A 44 -1.34 0.91 -5.53
N ILE A 45 -1.23 0.74 -4.21
CA ILE A 45 -2.43 0.72 -3.33
C ILE A 45 -3.22 2.01 -3.58
N PRO A 46 -4.54 1.94 -3.81
CA PRO A 46 -5.37 3.13 -3.86
C PRO A 46 -5.20 3.89 -2.55
N ILE A 47 -4.75 5.14 -2.65
CA ILE A 47 -4.53 6.00 -1.50
C ILE A 47 -5.84 6.04 -0.70
N ALA A 48 -5.74 5.81 0.61
CA ALA A 48 -6.86 5.79 1.55
C ALA A 48 -7.83 4.58 1.47
N GLN A 49 -7.34 3.37 1.15
CA GLN A 49 -8.15 2.14 1.16
C GLN A 49 -8.93 1.88 2.46
N ASP A 50 -8.35 2.21 3.62
CA ASP A 50 -8.97 2.00 4.94
C ASP A 50 -9.74 3.23 5.45
N ALA A 51 -9.80 4.32 4.68
CA ALA A 51 -10.52 5.53 5.07
C ALA A 51 -12.02 5.43 4.74
N PRO A 52 -12.89 6.18 5.45
CA PRO A 52 -14.28 6.35 5.06
C PRO A 52 -14.40 6.80 3.59
N LYS A 53 -15.40 6.28 2.86
CA LYS A 53 -15.60 6.57 1.42
C LYS A 53 -15.60 8.07 1.10
N SER A 54 -16.14 8.90 1.98
CA SER A 54 -16.13 10.37 1.84
C SER A 54 -14.72 10.95 1.78
N VAL A 55 -13.83 10.49 2.66
CA VAL A 55 -12.44 10.91 2.72
C VAL A 55 -11.65 10.39 1.52
N GLN A 56 -11.88 9.13 1.14
CA GLN A 56 -11.25 8.53 -0.04
C GLN A 56 -11.60 9.29 -1.32
N ASN A 57 -12.88 9.66 -1.48
CA ASN A 57 -13.34 10.45 -2.63
C ASN A 57 -12.71 11.84 -2.66
N GLU A 58 -12.60 12.52 -1.52
CA GLU A 58 -11.98 13.85 -1.46
C GLU A 58 -10.48 13.79 -1.77
N ILE A 59 -9.78 12.76 -1.28
CA ILE A 59 -8.36 12.55 -1.58
C ILE A 59 -8.18 12.34 -3.09
N ASN A 60 -8.95 11.43 -3.69
CA ASN A 60 -8.87 11.18 -5.13
C ASN A 60 -9.20 12.42 -5.94
N ARG A 61 -10.23 13.19 -5.55
CA ARG A 61 -10.59 14.46 -6.19
C ARG A 61 -9.41 15.45 -6.19
N ARG A 62 -8.69 15.56 -5.08
CA ARG A 62 -7.50 16.44 -4.97
C ARG A 62 -6.32 15.92 -5.77
N LEU A 63 -6.11 14.61 -5.81
CA LEU A 63 -5.05 14.00 -6.62
C LEU A 63 -5.29 14.18 -8.12
N ASP A 64 -6.55 14.14 -8.58
CA ASP A 64 -6.85 14.40 -9.98
C ASP A 64 -6.52 15.84 -10.39
N VAL A 65 -6.64 16.81 -9.49
CA VAL A 65 -6.20 18.19 -9.74
C VAL A 65 -4.69 18.26 -9.98
N ILE A 66 -3.88 17.39 -9.35
CA ILE A 66 -2.42 17.39 -9.55
C ILE A 66 -2.05 17.17 -11.02
N LYS A 67 -2.82 16.37 -11.76
CA LYS A 67 -2.61 16.15 -13.20
C LYS A 67 -2.79 17.42 -14.04
N THR A 68 -3.55 18.39 -13.53
CA THR A 68 -3.81 19.67 -14.20
C THR A 68 -2.76 20.73 -13.89
N ILE A 69 -1.86 20.47 -12.94
CA ILE A 69 -0.78 21.40 -12.60
C ILE A 69 0.24 21.39 -13.75
N ALA A 70 0.13 22.40 -14.62
CA ALA A 70 1.02 22.58 -15.76
C ALA A 70 2.38 23.20 -15.38
N TYR A 71 2.44 23.90 -14.25
CA TYR A 71 3.63 24.62 -13.81
C TYR A 71 4.23 24.01 -12.55
N GLN A 72 5.53 23.70 -12.59
CA GLN A 72 6.25 23.21 -11.42
C GLN A 72 6.54 24.37 -10.46
N PRO A 73 6.17 24.27 -9.16
CA PRO A 73 6.48 25.32 -8.20
C PRO A 73 7.99 25.39 -7.94
N ILE A 74 8.50 26.62 -7.79
CA ILE A 74 9.86 26.88 -7.33
C ILE A 74 9.88 26.67 -5.81
N LEU A 75 10.75 25.77 -5.34
CA LEU A 75 10.81 25.36 -3.95
C LEU A 75 11.59 26.38 -3.09
N LEU A 76 12.71 26.89 -3.59
CA LEU A 76 13.53 27.86 -2.89
C LEU A 76 13.07 29.30 -3.14
N LYS A 77 12.92 30.09 -2.08
CA LYS A 77 12.70 31.53 -2.21
C LYS A 77 14.01 32.25 -2.41
N LYS A 78 13.96 33.48 -2.95
CA LYS A 78 15.13 34.36 -3.05
C LYS A 78 15.82 34.61 -1.70
N SER A 79 15.06 34.61 -0.60
CA SER A 79 15.62 34.71 0.77
C SER A 79 16.50 33.52 1.14
N ASP A 80 16.26 32.36 0.55
CA ASP A 80 16.93 31.11 0.90
C ASP A 80 18.24 30.94 0.11
N GLU A 81 18.53 31.85 -0.82
CA GLU A 81 19.81 31.91 -1.55
C GLU A 81 20.98 32.20 -0.60
N ILE A 82 20.70 32.83 0.55
CA ILE A 82 21.69 33.12 1.61
C ILE A 82 22.38 31.84 2.11
N TYR A 83 21.69 30.69 2.09
CA TYR A 83 22.27 29.40 2.49
C TYR A 83 23.30 28.83 1.50
N PHE A 84 23.48 29.45 0.33
CA PHE A 84 24.42 29.00 -0.69
C PHE A 84 25.57 29.98 -0.94
N THR A 85 25.62 31.10 -0.24
CA THR A 85 26.72 32.09 -0.33
C THR A 85 27.92 31.61 0.48
N GLU A 86 29.15 31.93 0.04
CA GLU A 86 30.43 31.57 0.69
C GLU A 86 30.48 31.97 2.19
N GLU A 87 29.77 33.02 2.62
CA GLU A 87 29.68 33.46 4.02
C GLU A 87 28.84 32.55 4.93
N SER A 88 28.10 31.58 4.35
CA SER A 88 27.15 30.72 5.08
C SER A 88 27.76 29.43 5.63
N ASP A 89 29.08 29.21 5.49
CA ASP A 89 29.73 28.00 6.01
C ASP A 89 29.76 27.92 7.54
N ASN A 90 29.50 29.04 8.23
CA ASN A 90 29.25 29.07 9.68
C ASN A 90 27.80 28.78 10.07
N ILE A 91 26.87 28.72 9.11
CA ILE A 91 25.44 28.49 9.38
C ILE A 91 25.14 27.02 9.12
N GLN A 92 24.58 26.34 10.13
CA GLN A 92 24.15 24.95 9.97
C GLN A 92 23.00 24.85 8.95
N LYS A 93 23.32 24.38 7.75
CA LYS A 93 22.37 24.26 6.63
C LYS A 93 21.44 23.05 6.85
N PRO A 94 20.11 23.22 6.85
CA PRO A 94 19.19 22.11 6.92
C PRO A 94 19.31 21.19 5.69
N SER A 95 19.32 19.88 5.88
CA SER A 95 19.54 18.90 4.81
C SER A 95 18.50 18.96 3.67
N HIS A 96 17.28 19.43 3.97
CA HIS A 96 16.21 19.54 2.98
C HIS A 96 16.48 20.63 1.93
N ILE A 97 17.27 21.66 2.25
CA ILE A 97 17.56 22.78 1.34
C ILE A 97 18.35 22.32 0.10
N TYR A 98 19.28 21.38 0.26
CA TYR A 98 20.01 20.80 -0.88
C TYR A 98 19.10 20.02 -1.83
N ARG A 99 18.10 19.31 -1.28
CA ARG A 99 17.12 18.56 -2.10
C ARG A 99 16.25 19.52 -2.90
N MET A 100 15.80 20.60 -2.27
CA MET A 100 15.03 21.65 -2.94
C MET A 100 15.83 22.31 -4.06
N LYS A 101 17.11 22.65 -3.82
CA LYS A 101 18.01 23.19 -4.86
C LYS A 101 18.18 22.24 -6.05
N ALA A 102 18.37 20.95 -5.78
CA ALA A 102 18.52 19.95 -6.83
C ALA A 102 17.25 19.86 -7.69
N LEU A 103 16.07 19.81 -7.06
CA LEU A 103 14.78 19.77 -7.76
C LEU A 103 14.53 21.04 -8.59
N ASP A 104 14.81 22.22 -8.04
CA ASP A 104 14.68 23.48 -8.77
C ASP A 104 15.67 23.58 -9.94
N SER A 105 16.87 22.99 -9.80
CA SER A 105 17.88 22.97 -10.86
C SER A 105 17.51 22.03 -12.01
N ILE A 106 16.85 20.90 -11.72
CA ILE A 106 16.34 19.98 -12.76
C ILE A 106 15.35 20.70 -13.68
N SER A 107 14.50 21.57 -13.14
CA SER A 107 13.55 22.35 -13.95
C SER A 107 14.25 23.31 -14.92
N LYS A 108 15.50 23.73 -14.66
CA LYS A 108 16.27 24.60 -15.55
C LYS A 108 16.97 23.85 -16.68
N ILE A 109 17.12 22.53 -16.55
CA ILE A 109 17.85 21.67 -17.51
C ILE A 109 16.91 21.12 -18.58
N ARG A 110 15.60 21.03 -18.28
CA ARG A 110 14.57 20.58 -19.21
C ARG A 110 14.09 21.71 -20.12
#